data_AF-A0A060C3J3-F1
#
_entry.id   AF-A0A060C3J3-F1
#
_cell.length_a   1.000
_cell.length_b   1.000
_cell.length_c   1.000
_cell.angle_alpha   90.00
_cell.angle_beta   90.00
_cell.angle_gamma   90.00
#
_symmetry.space_group_name_H-M   'P 1'
#
loop_
_entity.id
_entity.type
_entity.pdbx_description
1 polymer ?
#
loop_
_entity_poly.entity_id
_entity_poly.type
_entity_poly.pdbx_seq_one_letter_code
_entity_poly.pdbx_strand_id
1 'polypeptide(L)'
;PNNLPLIGSGDWNDGMNRVGQQGKGESVWLGFFLHTVLGQMIPLCEKRGDTARVTHYRAERERLAEALNAAGWDGQWYRRAYYDDGDPLGSINSDECQIDALAQAWAVLSGVAPADRAERAVNAVEKQLVDEEHGLIRLLTPPFDRTP
;
A
#
# COMPACT_ATOMS: atom_id res chain seq x y z
N PRO A 1 -13.05 -0.46 6.78
CA PRO A 1 -12.95 0.09 8.16
C PRO A 1 -11.86 1.16 8.27
N ASN A 2 -10.73 0.93 7.60
CA ASN A 2 -9.57 1.82 7.64
C ASN A 2 -9.57 2.89 6.54
N ASN A 3 -10.68 3.03 5.80
CA ASN A 3 -10.81 3.94 4.66
C ASN A 3 -9.81 3.67 3.53
N LEU A 4 -9.30 2.45 3.45
CA LEU A 4 -8.43 1.99 2.38
C LEU A 4 -9.27 1.30 1.28
N PRO A 5 -8.79 1.24 0.02
CA PRO A 5 -9.49 0.51 -1.03
C PRO A 5 -9.63 -0.98 -0.70
N LEU A 6 -10.78 -1.56 -1.00
CA LEU A 6 -10.97 -3.01 -0.86
C LEU A 6 -10.04 -3.75 -1.82
N ILE A 7 -9.36 -4.77 -1.31
CA ILE A 7 -8.46 -5.63 -2.11
C ILE A 7 -9.24 -6.69 -2.90
N GLY A 8 -10.43 -7.07 -2.43
CA GLY A 8 -11.18 -8.17 -3.04
C GLY A 8 -10.35 -9.45 -3.13
N SER A 9 -10.39 -10.11 -4.28
CA SER A 9 -9.61 -11.32 -4.55
C SER A 9 -8.26 -11.05 -5.21
N GLY A 10 -7.71 -9.84 -5.10
CA GLY A 10 -6.40 -9.50 -5.64
C GLY A 10 -6.22 -8.01 -5.94
N ASP A 11 -4.98 -7.56 -5.82
CA ASP A 11 -4.53 -6.29 -6.37
C ASP A 11 -3.43 -6.55 -7.42
N TRP A 12 -2.30 -5.84 -7.43
CA TRP A 12 -1.20 -6.18 -8.35
C TRP A 12 -0.59 -7.55 -8.09
N ASN A 13 -0.62 -8.03 -6.84
CA ASN A 13 -0.15 -9.37 -6.52
C ASN A 13 -1.31 -10.36 -6.60
N ASP A 14 -1.44 -11.04 -7.74
CA ASP A 14 -2.48 -12.07 -7.98
C ASP A 14 -2.46 -13.22 -6.96
N GLY A 15 -1.32 -13.44 -6.27
CA GLY A 15 -1.19 -14.44 -5.21
C GLY A 15 -1.93 -14.07 -3.92
N MET A 16 -2.30 -12.80 -3.72
CA MET A 16 -2.99 -12.30 -2.53
C MET A 16 -4.53 -12.48 -2.63
N ASN A 17 -4.98 -13.59 -3.18
CA ASN A 17 -6.38 -13.80 -3.57
C ASN A 17 -7.34 -14.09 -2.41
N ARG A 18 -6.81 -14.42 -1.22
CA ARG A 18 -7.59 -14.72 -0.01
C ARG A 18 -7.68 -13.56 0.98
N VAL A 19 -6.97 -12.46 0.73
CA VAL A 19 -6.89 -11.34 1.68
C VAL A 19 -8.25 -10.68 1.90
N GLY A 20 -9.02 -10.47 0.82
CA GLY A 20 -10.32 -9.79 0.87
C GLY A 20 -11.45 -10.56 0.17
N GLN A 21 -11.36 -11.89 0.09
CA GLN A 21 -12.33 -12.72 -0.64
C GLN A 21 -13.76 -12.62 -0.09
N GLN A 22 -13.94 -12.17 1.15
CA GLN A 22 -15.24 -11.90 1.77
C GLN A 22 -15.69 -10.43 1.65
N GLY A 23 -14.95 -9.62 0.89
CA GLY A 23 -15.32 -8.24 0.54
C GLY A 23 -15.04 -7.20 1.61
N LYS A 24 -14.19 -7.51 2.60
CA LYS A 24 -13.84 -6.60 3.71
C LYS A 24 -12.36 -6.26 3.75
N GLY A 25 -11.49 -7.13 3.24
CA GLY A 25 -10.05 -6.89 3.19
C GLY A 25 -9.70 -5.64 2.40
N GLU A 26 -8.66 -4.93 2.83
CA GLU A 26 -8.25 -3.61 2.32
C GLU A 26 -6.79 -3.63 1.88
N SER A 27 -6.42 -2.94 0.79
CA SER A 27 -5.06 -2.88 0.26
C SER A 27 -4.41 -1.51 0.47
N VAL A 28 -3.24 -1.51 1.11
CA VAL A 28 -2.42 -0.29 1.27
C VAL A 28 -1.74 0.06 -0.06
N TRP A 29 -1.21 -0.94 -0.77
CA TRP A 29 -0.63 -0.75 -2.11
C TRP A 29 -1.63 -0.10 -3.08
N LEU A 30 -2.86 -0.62 -3.13
CA LEU A 30 -3.90 -0.09 -4.02
C LEU A 30 -4.28 1.35 -3.63
N GLY A 31 -4.22 1.68 -2.34
CA GLY A 31 -4.41 3.05 -1.86
C GLY A 31 -3.34 4.00 -2.41
N PHE A 32 -2.05 3.64 -2.33
CA PHE A 32 -0.97 4.44 -2.92
C PHE A 32 -1.11 4.58 -4.44
N PHE A 33 -1.44 3.47 -5.11
CA PHE A 33 -1.67 3.46 -6.55
C PHE A 33 -2.80 4.41 -6.93
N LEU A 34 -3.96 4.29 -6.29
CA LEU A 34 -5.12 5.13 -6.56
C LEU A 34 -4.86 6.60 -6.24
N HIS A 35 -4.18 6.92 -5.14
CA HIS A 35 -3.75 8.28 -4.82
C HIS A 35 -2.91 8.89 -5.96
N THR A 36 -2.00 8.12 -6.53
CA THR A 36 -1.15 8.53 -7.66
C THR A 36 -1.97 8.76 -8.92
N VAL A 37 -2.86 7.82 -9.27
CA VAL A 37 -3.74 7.92 -10.44
C VAL A 37 -4.65 9.13 -10.35
N LEU A 38 -5.27 9.38 -9.19
CA LEU A 38 -6.12 10.56 -8.98
C LEU A 38 -5.31 11.85 -9.18
N GLY A 39 -4.09 11.91 -8.64
CA GLY A 39 -3.18 13.04 -8.83
C GLY A 39 -2.88 13.33 -10.31
N GLN A 40 -2.71 12.28 -11.12
CA GLN A 40 -2.46 12.42 -12.56
C GLN A 40 -3.73 12.74 -13.38
N MET A 41 -4.90 12.29 -12.90
CA MET A 41 -6.19 12.55 -13.56
C MET A 41 -6.70 13.97 -13.33
N ILE A 42 -6.45 14.56 -12.15
CA ILE A 42 -6.93 15.91 -11.80
C ILE A 42 -6.56 16.96 -12.86
N PRO A 43 -5.29 17.11 -13.29
CA PRO A 43 -4.92 18.07 -14.34
C PRO A 43 -5.61 17.82 -15.69
N LEU A 44 -5.96 16.56 -15.99
CA LEU A 44 -6.68 16.22 -17.23
C LEU A 44 -8.16 16.65 -17.14
N CYS A 45 -8.79 16.46 -15.98
CA CYS A 45 -10.14 16.94 -15.71
C CYS A 45 -10.21 18.48 -15.72
N GLU A 46 -9.21 19.15 -15.14
CA GLU A 46 -9.09 20.62 -15.17
C GLU A 46 -9.02 21.15 -16.61
N LYS A 47 -8.17 20.57 -17.46
CA LYS A 47 -8.06 20.93 -18.88
C LYS A 47 -9.36 20.74 -19.67
N ARG A 48 -10.24 19.83 -19.22
CA ARG A 48 -11.55 19.57 -19.83
C ARG A 48 -12.67 20.44 -19.24
N GLY A 49 -12.40 21.24 -18.21
CA GLY A 49 -13.42 22.00 -17.49
C GLY A 49 -14.37 21.14 -16.65
N ASP A 50 -14.01 19.89 -16.35
CA ASP A 50 -14.83 18.97 -15.55
C ASP A 50 -14.62 19.22 -14.05
N THR A 51 -15.16 20.35 -13.58
CA THR A 51 -14.96 20.84 -12.19
C THR A 51 -15.54 19.90 -11.14
N ALA A 52 -16.61 19.15 -11.47
CA ALA A 52 -17.21 18.17 -10.58
C ALA A 52 -16.23 17.02 -10.28
N ARG A 53 -15.60 16.44 -11.31
CA ARG A 53 -14.57 15.41 -11.10
C ARG A 53 -13.33 15.93 -10.41
N VAL A 54 -12.89 17.15 -10.73
CA VAL A 54 -11.74 17.77 -10.05
C VAL A 54 -11.97 17.84 -8.54
N THR A 55 -13.11 18.36 -8.12
CA THR A 55 -13.47 18.46 -6.69
C THR A 55 -13.53 17.09 -6.04
N HIS A 56 -14.20 16.13 -6.68
CA HIS A 56 -14.32 14.78 -6.15
C HIS A 56 -12.95 14.07 -6.03
N TYR A 57 -12.13 14.11 -7.07
CA TYR A 57 -10.82 13.45 -7.06
C TYR A 57 -9.83 14.09 -6.10
N ARG A 58 -9.88 15.41 -5.90
CA ARG A 58 -9.08 16.09 -4.86
C ARG A 58 -9.48 15.60 -3.46
N ALA A 59 -10.79 15.53 -3.17
CA ALA A 59 -11.29 15.05 -1.89
C ALA A 59 -10.92 13.57 -1.65
N GLU A 60 -11.09 12.69 -2.64
CA GLU A 60 -10.70 11.28 -2.51
C GLU A 60 -9.19 11.10 -2.34
N ARG A 61 -8.39 11.90 -3.04
CA ARG A 61 -6.94 11.87 -2.91
C ARG A 61 -6.49 12.28 -1.50
N GLU A 62 -7.08 13.32 -0.93
CA GLU A 62 -6.81 13.74 0.45
C GLU A 62 -7.24 12.68 1.46
N ARG A 63 -8.45 12.12 1.32
CA ARG A 63 -8.96 11.03 2.15
C ARG A 63 -8.04 9.80 2.13
N LEU A 64 -7.53 9.43 0.96
CA LEU A 64 -6.56 8.33 0.82
C LEU A 64 -5.23 8.66 1.50
N ALA A 65 -4.74 9.90 1.36
CA ALA A 65 -3.49 10.31 1.99
C ALA A 65 -3.55 10.19 3.51
N GLU A 66 -4.67 10.58 4.12
CA GLU A 66 -4.91 10.41 5.54
C GLU A 66 -4.98 8.92 5.93
N ALA A 67 -5.78 8.12 5.22
CA ALA A 67 -5.94 6.69 5.49
C ALA A 67 -4.62 5.91 5.38
N LEU A 68 -3.83 6.18 4.33
CA LEU A 68 -2.53 5.56 4.10
C LEU A 68 -1.53 5.86 5.22
N ASN A 69 -1.53 7.09 5.74
CA ASN A 69 -0.60 7.47 6.80
C ASN A 69 -1.11 7.12 8.21
N ALA A 70 -2.42 7.01 8.42
CA ALA A 70 -3.00 6.63 9.70
C ALA A 70 -3.04 5.10 9.88
N ALA A 71 -3.61 4.39 8.91
CA ALA A 71 -3.80 2.93 8.97
C ALA A 71 -2.72 2.17 8.20
N GLY A 72 -2.17 2.73 7.13
CA GLY A 72 -1.10 2.06 6.39
C GLY A 72 0.22 2.00 7.16
N TRP A 73 0.51 2.95 8.06
CA TRP A 73 1.80 2.99 8.75
C TRP A 73 1.86 2.07 9.97
N ASP A 74 2.91 1.25 10.06
CA ASP A 74 3.11 0.27 11.14
C ASP A 74 4.26 0.63 12.09
N GLY A 75 4.64 1.89 12.12
CA GLY A 75 5.70 2.38 13.01
C GLY A 75 7.10 2.25 12.43
N GLN A 76 7.40 1.22 11.62
CA GLN A 76 8.69 1.06 10.93
C GLN A 76 8.62 1.08 9.40
N TRP A 77 7.59 0.48 8.83
CA TRP A 77 7.27 0.47 7.41
C TRP A 77 5.75 0.48 7.22
N TYR A 78 5.29 0.53 5.98
CA TYR A 78 3.86 0.46 5.67
C TYR A 78 3.38 -0.99 5.62
N ARG A 79 2.22 -1.25 6.23
CA ARG A 79 1.49 -2.51 6.10
C ARG A 79 1.19 -2.79 4.63
N ARG A 80 1.03 -4.07 4.30
CA ARG A 80 0.69 -4.50 2.95
C ARG A 80 -0.81 -4.43 2.69
N ALA A 81 -1.60 -4.89 3.65
CA ALA A 81 -3.05 -5.02 3.54
C ALA A 81 -3.67 -5.28 4.93
N TYR A 82 -5.00 -5.39 4.94
CA TYR A 82 -5.79 -5.94 6.03
C TYR A 82 -6.63 -7.10 5.51
N TYR A 83 -6.70 -8.19 6.27
CA TYR A 83 -7.57 -9.33 5.98
C TYR A 83 -9.05 -8.99 6.22
N ASP A 84 -9.95 -9.88 5.80
CA ASP A 84 -11.40 -9.71 5.98
C ASP A 84 -11.85 -9.63 7.46
N ASP A 85 -11.08 -10.22 8.37
CA ASP A 85 -11.31 -10.15 9.84
C ASP A 85 -10.70 -8.89 10.48
N GLY A 86 -9.92 -8.12 9.72
CA GLY A 86 -9.26 -6.90 10.17
C GLY A 86 -7.82 -7.09 10.65
N ASP A 87 -7.28 -8.32 10.63
CA ASP A 87 -5.89 -8.55 11.00
C ASP A 87 -4.94 -7.93 9.94
N PRO A 88 -3.81 -7.34 10.36
CA PRO A 88 -2.88 -6.70 9.45
C PRO A 88 -1.98 -7.72 8.74
N LEU A 89 -1.70 -7.47 7.46
CA LEU A 89 -0.67 -8.16 6.67
C LEU A 89 0.49 -7.20 6.37
N GLY A 90 1.74 -7.69 6.33
CA GLY A 90 2.89 -6.80 6.13
C GLY A 90 3.24 -6.00 7.38
N SER A 91 2.99 -6.54 8.56
CA SER A 91 3.20 -5.86 9.84
C SER A 91 4.44 -6.36 10.55
N ILE A 92 5.07 -5.49 11.36
CA ILE A 92 6.12 -5.83 12.33
C ILE A 92 5.70 -6.98 13.26
N ASN A 93 4.40 -7.18 13.46
CA ASN A 93 3.83 -8.24 14.29
C ASN A 93 3.44 -9.49 13.50
N SER A 94 3.62 -9.52 12.17
CA SER A 94 3.33 -10.68 11.34
C SER A 94 4.47 -11.70 11.42
N ASP A 95 4.13 -12.99 11.55
CA ASP A 95 5.10 -14.09 11.56
C ASP A 95 5.71 -14.36 10.17
N GLU A 96 4.89 -14.20 9.12
CA GLU A 96 5.26 -14.35 7.71
C GLU A 96 4.83 -13.09 6.95
N CYS A 97 5.49 -12.79 5.82
CA CYS A 97 5.28 -11.56 5.07
C CYS A 97 5.28 -10.32 5.99
N GLN A 98 6.31 -10.19 6.80
CA GLN A 98 6.45 -9.10 7.77
C GLN A 98 6.62 -7.75 7.05
N ILE A 99 7.30 -7.76 5.90
CA ILE A 99 7.48 -6.60 5.02
C ILE A 99 7.31 -7.01 3.56
N ASP A 100 6.68 -6.14 2.77
CA ASP A 100 6.46 -6.27 1.33
C ASP A 100 7.04 -5.05 0.59
N ALA A 101 7.74 -5.30 -0.52
CA ALA A 101 8.44 -4.30 -1.31
C ALA A 101 7.49 -3.34 -2.05
N LEU A 102 6.31 -3.80 -2.49
CA LEU A 102 5.39 -2.99 -3.28
C LEU A 102 4.81 -1.85 -2.47
N ALA A 103 4.34 -2.13 -1.25
CA ALA A 103 3.80 -1.08 -0.37
C ALA A 103 4.87 -0.02 -0.05
N GLN A 104 6.11 -0.45 0.18
CA GLN A 104 7.22 0.46 0.49
C GLN A 104 7.63 1.32 -0.71
N ALA A 105 7.78 0.70 -1.89
CA ALA A 105 8.13 1.41 -3.11
C ALA A 105 7.06 2.46 -3.46
N TRP A 106 5.77 2.09 -3.37
CA TRP A 106 4.67 3.00 -3.69
C TRP A 106 4.43 4.07 -2.63
N ALA A 107 4.85 3.86 -1.38
CA ALA A 107 4.88 4.93 -0.39
C ALA A 107 5.77 6.11 -0.84
N VAL A 108 6.91 5.81 -1.47
CA VAL A 108 7.84 6.79 -2.03
C VAL A 108 7.31 7.35 -3.35
N LEU A 109 6.97 6.47 -4.30
CA LEU A 109 6.58 6.87 -5.67
C LEU A 109 5.32 7.74 -5.70
N SER A 110 4.38 7.49 -4.79
CA SER A 110 3.14 8.28 -4.71
C SER A 110 3.34 9.68 -4.11
N GLY A 111 4.48 9.92 -3.44
CA GLY A 111 4.79 11.17 -2.74
C GLY A 111 3.88 11.47 -1.54
N VAL A 112 3.09 10.50 -1.09
CA VAL A 112 2.12 10.70 0.01
C VAL A 112 2.70 10.41 1.39
N ALA A 113 3.75 9.59 1.43
CA ALA A 113 4.47 9.31 2.67
C ALA A 113 5.26 10.56 3.08
N PRO A 114 5.18 10.99 4.36
CA PRO A 114 6.11 11.95 4.94
C PRO A 114 7.56 11.53 4.69
N ALA A 115 8.46 12.51 4.50
CA ALA A 115 9.84 12.27 4.10
C ALA A 115 10.58 11.30 5.04
N ASP A 116 10.37 11.43 6.36
CA ASP A 116 10.96 10.54 7.37
C ASP A 116 10.45 9.10 7.24
N ARG A 117 9.17 8.91 6.92
CA ARG A 117 8.58 7.57 6.72
C ARG A 117 8.99 6.95 5.40
N ALA A 118 9.10 7.76 4.35
CA ALA A 118 9.59 7.34 3.04
C ALA A 118 11.03 6.81 3.15
N GLU A 119 11.91 7.55 3.82
CA GLU A 119 13.30 7.13 4.08
C GLU A 119 13.33 5.82 4.89
N ARG A 120 12.55 5.74 5.97
CA ARG A 120 12.48 4.52 6.79
C ARG A 120 11.94 3.31 6.02
N ALA A 121 10.95 3.50 5.15
CA ALA A 121 10.42 2.42 4.31
C ALA A 121 11.48 1.89 3.33
N VAL A 122 12.25 2.77 2.69
CA VAL A 122 13.35 2.37 1.78
C VAL A 122 14.45 1.65 2.54
N ASN A 123 14.89 2.20 3.68
CA ASN A 123 15.92 1.56 4.51
C ASN A 123 15.48 0.18 5.02
N ALA A 124 14.18 0.01 5.30
CA ALA A 124 13.63 -1.29 5.68
C ALA A 124 13.64 -2.29 4.50
N VAL A 125 13.32 -1.86 3.28
CA VAL A 125 13.46 -2.70 2.07
C VAL A 125 14.91 -3.11 1.88
N GLU A 126 15.85 -2.16 1.94
CA GLU A 126 17.28 -2.45 1.79
C GLU A 126 17.76 -3.47 2.83
N LYS A 127 17.41 -3.26 4.09
CA LYS A 127 17.83 -4.14 5.18
C LYS A 127 17.22 -5.54 5.13
N GLN A 128 15.95 -5.66 4.75
CA GLN A 128 15.18 -6.91 4.92
C GLN A 128 15.03 -7.69 3.62
N LEU A 129 14.98 -7.00 2.48
CA LEU A 129 14.58 -7.60 1.20
C LEU A 129 15.74 -7.69 0.20
N VAL A 130 16.79 -6.88 0.34
CA VAL A 130 17.97 -6.96 -0.53
C VAL A 130 18.91 -8.05 -0.03
N ASP A 131 19.31 -8.93 -0.95
CA ASP A 131 20.32 -9.96 -0.77
C ASP A 131 21.46 -9.66 -1.75
N GLU A 132 22.48 -8.95 -1.27
CA GLU A 132 23.62 -8.57 -2.13
C GLU A 132 24.45 -9.78 -2.55
N GLU A 133 24.58 -10.78 -1.68
CA GLU A 133 25.34 -12.00 -1.97
C GLU A 133 24.77 -12.74 -3.18
N HIS A 134 23.44 -12.82 -3.26
CA HIS A 134 22.74 -13.51 -4.35
C HIS A 134 22.24 -12.57 -5.45
N GLY A 135 22.40 -11.25 -5.30
CA GLY A 135 21.91 -10.25 -6.24
C GLY A 135 20.39 -10.22 -6.37
N LEU A 136 19.66 -10.46 -5.27
CA LEU A 136 18.20 -10.57 -5.26
C LEU A 136 17.56 -9.42 -4.48
N ILE A 137 16.37 -9.02 -4.94
CA ILE A 137 15.44 -8.22 -4.13
C ILE A 137 14.19 -9.07 -3.95
N ARG A 138 13.94 -9.49 -2.72
CA ARG A 138 12.75 -10.27 -2.35
C ARG A 138 11.51 -9.38 -2.46
N LEU A 139 10.42 -9.95 -2.98
CA LEU A 139 9.14 -9.25 -3.00
C LEU A 139 8.61 -9.02 -1.57
N LEU A 140 8.80 -10.01 -0.70
CA LEU A 140 8.38 -9.99 0.70
C LEU A 140 9.26 -10.94 1.52
N THR A 141 9.29 -10.75 2.84
CA THR A 141 9.99 -11.67 3.76
C THR A 141 9.36 -11.62 5.17
N PRO A 142 9.41 -12.72 5.95
CA PRO A 142 9.66 -14.10 5.51
C PRO A 142 8.64 -14.55 4.44
N PRO A 143 8.92 -15.56 3.61
CA PRO A 143 7.93 -16.11 2.70
C PRO A 143 6.80 -16.79 3.49
N PHE A 144 5.63 -16.90 2.88
CA PHE A 144 4.55 -17.72 3.43
C PHE A 144 4.91 -19.21 3.33
N ASP A 145 4.70 -19.95 4.42
CA ASP A 145 4.83 -21.41 4.51
C ASP A 145 3.62 -22.00 5.24
N ARG A 146 3.20 -21.37 6.34
CA ARG A 146 2.18 -21.91 7.24
C ARG A 146 0.91 -21.08 7.31
N THR A 147 1.01 -19.79 7.02
CA THR A 147 -0.15 -18.89 7.09
C THR A 147 -1.03 -19.11 5.84
N PRO A 148 -2.33 -19.42 5.99
CA PRO A 148 -3.21 -19.88 4.89
C PRO A 148 -3.51 -18.88 3.76
#